data_AF-A0A5D0TVT7-F1
#
_entry.id   AF-A0A5D0TVT7-F1
#
_cell.length_a   1.000
_cell.length_b   1.000
_cell.length_c   1.000
_cell.angle_alpha   90.00
_cell.angle_beta   90.00
_cell.angle_gamma   90.00
#
_symmetry.space_group_name_H-M   'P 1'
#
loop_
_entity.id
_entity.type
_entity.pdbx_description
1 polymer ?
#
loop_
_entity_poly.entity_id
_entity_poly.type
_entity_poly.pdbx_seq_one_letter_code
_entity_poly.pdbx_strand_id
1 'polypeptide(L)'
;MSAAGMIKEARKSLGLSGRPNKITKEYADRHGSEFASASWCDMAITYWARHSGNATAVLLGGDRAYTVWHAEDFKKAGRWHAGTTAGVNRAKPGDIVFFDWGATDRISAIDHVGVVEKVLGGGRLQTIEANTDDAVKRRVRAAGVIAGYGRPAYGPSAPPKPTFWDVQSTVALRRVRVPWGSPVLREGSSGGRVKWLQDALNGLGSSLNVDGEFGRDTKDTVVDFQKDHRDENGDKLSADGDYGDHTARALFLAHGGAPKDAV
;
A
#
# COMPACT_ATOMS: atom_id res chain seq x y z
N MET A 1 -8.24 -6.47 -6.04
CA MET A 1 -8.63 -5.61 -4.90
C MET A 1 -10.13 -5.39 -4.96
N SER A 2 -10.85 -5.52 -3.86
CA SER A 2 -12.27 -5.16 -3.82
C SER A 2 -12.76 -4.92 -2.39
N ALA A 3 -13.74 -4.03 -2.26
CA ALA A 3 -14.47 -3.81 -1.01
C ALA A 3 -15.09 -5.12 -0.50
N ALA A 4 -15.66 -5.93 -1.40
CA ALA A 4 -16.23 -7.23 -1.05
C ALA A 4 -15.19 -8.19 -0.48
N GLY A 5 -13.96 -8.20 -1.03
CA GLY A 5 -12.85 -8.99 -0.51
C GLY A 5 -12.42 -8.54 0.88
N MET A 6 -12.33 -7.21 1.11
CA MET A 6 -12.01 -6.64 2.42
C MET A 6 -13.04 -7.07 3.48
N ILE A 7 -14.33 -6.89 3.18
CA ILE A 7 -15.42 -7.28 4.09
C ILE A 7 -15.43 -8.80 4.30
N LYS A 8 -15.23 -9.60 3.24
CA LYS A 8 -15.17 -11.07 3.35
C LYS A 8 -14.06 -11.50 4.30
N GLU A 9 -12.89 -10.88 4.24
CA GLU A 9 -11.79 -11.19 5.14
C GLU A 9 -12.09 -10.77 6.57
N ALA A 10 -12.63 -9.57 6.77
CA ALA A 10 -13.06 -9.09 8.10
C ALA A 10 -14.08 -10.03 8.76
N ARG A 11 -15.04 -10.55 7.96
CA ARG A 11 -16.05 -11.51 8.44
C ARG A 11 -15.46 -12.81 8.98
N LYS A 12 -14.35 -13.30 8.42
CA LYS A 12 -13.71 -14.54 8.90
C LYS A 12 -13.17 -14.40 10.32
N SER A 13 -12.93 -13.19 10.78
CA SER A 13 -12.44 -12.94 12.13
C SER A 13 -13.55 -12.73 13.16
N LEU A 14 -14.84 -12.68 12.77
CA LEU A 14 -15.93 -12.49 13.72
C LEU A 14 -15.92 -13.56 14.82
N GLY A 15 -16.01 -13.12 16.07
CA GLY A 15 -15.92 -13.99 17.25
C GLY A 15 -14.49 -14.30 17.70
N LEU A 16 -13.46 -13.94 16.93
CA LEU A 16 -12.08 -13.97 17.43
C LEU A 16 -11.95 -12.99 18.60
N SER A 17 -11.45 -13.46 19.72
CA SER A 17 -11.31 -12.69 20.96
C SER A 17 -9.99 -12.96 21.66
N GLY A 18 -9.65 -12.09 22.61
CA GLY A 18 -8.48 -12.24 23.47
C GLY A 18 -7.20 -11.70 22.84
N ARG A 19 -6.20 -11.50 23.69
CA ARG A 19 -4.81 -11.18 23.32
C ARG A 19 -3.87 -12.15 24.06
N PRO A 20 -2.82 -12.69 23.43
CA PRO A 20 -2.52 -12.56 22.01
C PRO A 20 -3.43 -13.44 21.16
N ASN A 21 -3.75 -12.97 19.96
CA ASN A 21 -4.51 -13.73 18.96
C ASN A 21 -3.75 -13.75 17.63
N LYS A 22 -4.28 -14.45 16.61
CA LYS A 22 -3.59 -14.58 15.31
C LYS A 22 -3.26 -13.23 14.64
N ILE A 23 -4.10 -12.21 14.84
CA ILE A 23 -3.91 -10.87 14.27
C ILE A 23 -2.81 -10.12 15.03
N THR A 24 -2.86 -10.11 16.36
CA THR A 24 -1.83 -9.43 17.16
C THR A 24 -0.47 -10.11 17.04
N LYS A 25 -0.42 -11.44 16.94
CA LYS A 25 0.82 -12.20 16.68
C LYS A 25 1.43 -11.85 15.33
N GLU A 26 0.66 -11.90 14.24
CA GLU A 26 1.20 -11.58 12.91
C GLU A 26 1.67 -10.11 12.81
N TYR A 27 0.98 -9.18 13.48
CA TYR A 27 1.46 -7.80 13.55
C TYR A 27 2.76 -7.71 14.36
N ALA A 28 2.82 -8.36 15.52
CA ALA A 28 3.99 -8.37 16.38
C ALA A 28 5.23 -9.00 15.72
N ASP A 29 5.06 -10.07 14.95
CA ASP A 29 6.15 -10.72 14.21
C ASP A 29 6.83 -9.77 13.21
N ARG A 30 6.11 -8.75 12.73
CA ARG A 30 6.64 -7.74 11.79
C ARG A 30 7.15 -6.47 12.47
N HIS A 31 6.58 -6.10 13.62
CA HIS A 31 6.71 -4.74 14.17
C HIS A 31 7.20 -4.67 15.61
N GLY A 32 7.30 -5.79 16.34
CA GLY A 32 7.74 -5.82 17.74
C GLY A 32 6.81 -6.63 18.63
N SER A 33 7.38 -7.35 19.61
CA SER A 33 6.63 -8.29 20.47
C SER A 33 5.60 -7.60 21.37
N GLU A 34 5.77 -6.32 21.67
CA GLU A 34 4.84 -5.50 22.45
C GLU A 34 3.43 -5.45 21.83
N PHE A 35 3.34 -5.52 20.50
CA PHE A 35 2.06 -5.47 19.78
C PHE A 35 1.21 -6.72 19.99
N ALA A 36 1.79 -7.84 20.46
CA ALA A 36 1.05 -9.06 20.74
C ALA A 36 -0.03 -8.85 21.83
N SER A 37 0.20 -7.88 22.71
CA SER A 37 -0.66 -7.55 23.85
C SER A 37 -1.30 -6.16 23.78
N ALA A 38 -1.10 -5.41 22.70
CA ALA A 38 -1.59 -4.04 22.58
C ALA A 38 -3.09 -3.97 22.18
N SER A 39 -3.65 -2.76 22.13
CA SER A 39 -4.94 -2.52 21.48
C SER A 39 -4.82 -2.78 19.98
N TRP A 40 -5.75 -3.53 19.41
CA TRP A 40 -5.53 -4.19 18.11
C TRP A 40 -6.62 -3.91 17.05
N CYS A 41 -7.40 -2.84 17.25
CA CYS A 41 -8.44 -2.47 16.30
C CYS A 41 -7.89 -2.19 14.90
N ASP A 42 -6.84 -1.38 14.78
CA ASP A 42 -6.27 -1.01 13.48
C ASP A 42 -5.30 -2.06 12.93
N MET A 43 -4.66 -2.85 13.81
CA MET A 43 -3.91 -4.03 13.42
C MET A 43 -4.80 -5.02 12.65
N ALA A 44 -6.07 -5.13 13.02
CA ALA A 44 -7.02 -5.95 12.30
C ALA A 44 -7.35 -5.39 10.92
N ILE A 45 -7.42 -4.06 10.76
CA ILE A 45 -7.56 -3.45 9.42
C ILE A 45 -6.35 -3.79 8.57
N THR A 46 -5.14 -3.70 9.13
CA THR A 46 -3.90 -4.14 8.47
C THR A 46 -3.97 -5.60 8.04
N TYR A 47 -4.35 -6.50 8.94
CA TYR A 47 -4.51 -7.92 8.67
C TYR A 47 -5.52 -8.18 7.56
N TRP A 48 -6.74 -7.63 7.66
CA TRP A 48 -7.78 -7.84 6.65
C TRP A 48 -7.38 -7.25 5.30
N ALA A 49 -6.71 -6.10 5.27
CA ALA A 49 -6.23 -5.50 4.03
C ALA A 49 -5.18 -6.39 3.34
N ARG A 50 -4.21 -6.93 4.09
CA ARG A 50 -3.19 -7.82 3.55
C ARG A 50 -3.78 -9.14 3.05
N HIS A 51 -4.60 -9.80 3.86
CA HIS A 51 -5.18 -11.10 3.55
C HIS A 51 -6.29 -11.06 2.48
N SER A 52 -6.88 -9.89 2.24
CA SER A 52 -7.80 -9.67 1.10
C SER A 52 -7.11 -9.15 -0.17
N GLY A 53 -5.80 -8.92 -0.13
CA GLY A 53 -5.04 -8.33 -1.24
C GLY A 53 -5.32 -6.84 -1.47
N ASN A 54 -5.88 -6.13 -0.48
CA ASN A 54 -6.24 -4.71 -0.52
C ASN A 54 -5.22 -3.78 0.19
N ALA A 55 -4.05 -4.30 0.56
CA ALA A 55 -3.04 -3.53 1.29
C ALA A 55 -2.71 -2.18 0.62
N THR A 56 -2.51 -2.14 -0.69
CA THR A 56 -2.17 -0.88 -1.41
C THR A 56 -3.32 0.12 -1.47
N ALA A 57 -4.58 -0.32 -1.37
CA ALA A 57 -5.74 0.56 -1.37
C ALA A 57 -6.05 1.13 0.02
N VAL A 58 -5.75 0.35 1.07
CA VAL A 58 -6.14 0.63 2.46
C VAL A 58 -4.97 1.23 3.26
N LEU A 59 -3.77 0.68 3.12
CA LEU A 59 -2.59 0.99 3.94
C LEU A 59 -1.66 1.98 3.22
N LEU A 60 -2.19 3.16 2.90
CA LEU A 60 -1.53 4.15 2.03
C LEU A 60 -0.16 4.62 2.55
N GLY A 61 0.06 4.60 3.86
CA GLY A 61 1.37 4.89 4.47
C GLY A 61 2.03 3.68 5.15
N GLY A 62 1.67 2.45 4.76
CA GLY A 62 2.16 1.20 5.35
C GLY A 62 1.26 0.66 6.46
N ASP A 63 1.72 -0.39 7.15
CA ASP A 63 0.96 -1.03 8.22
C ASP A 63 0.57 -0.03 9.32
N ARG A 64 -0.61 -0.26 9.92
CA ARG A 64 -1.17 0.60 10.94
C ARG A 64 -1.63 -0.19 12.16
N ALA A 65 -1.18 0.29 13.32
CA ALA A 65 -1.75 -0.02 14.63
C ALA A 65 -2.37 1.22 15.30
N TYR A 66 -1.96 2.42 14.87
CA TYR A 66 -2.43 3.69 15.41
C TYR A 66 -3.43 4.36 14.45
N THR A 67 -4.67 4.47 14.93
CA THR A 67 -5.86 4.91 14.18
C THR A 67 -5.72 6.32 13.61
N VAL A 68 -5.12 7.25 14.36
CA VAL A 68 -4.94 8.65 13.94
C VAL A 68 -4.09 8.73 12.68
N TRP A 69 -2.95 8.03 12.63
CA TRP A 69 -2.08 8.02 11.45
C TRP A 69 -2.78 7.40 10.24
N HIS A 70 -3.59 6.36 10.44
CA HIS A 70 -4.34 5.75 9.34
C HIS A 70 -5.39 6.70 8.76
N ALA A 71 -6.11 7.44 9.61
CA ALA A 71 -7.03 8.48 9.17
C ALA A 71 -6.31 9.64 8.45
N GLU A 72 -5.14 10.05 8.96
CA GLU A 72 -4.29 11.07 8.32
C GLU A 72 -3.83 10.65 6.92
N ASP A 73 -3.51 9.37 6.70
CA ASP A 73 -3.12 8.88 5.38
C ASP A 73 -4.24 9.10 4.36
N PHE A 74 -5.48 8.76 4.72
CA PHE A 74 -6.64 9.01 3.85
C PHE A 74 -6.88 10.51 3.64
N LYS A 75 -6.66 11.34 4.66
CA LYS A 75 -6.76 12.80 4.53
C LYS A 75 -5.72 13.36 3.57
N LYS A 76 -4.45 12.95 3.70
CA LYS A 76 -3.35 13.34 2.80
C LYS A 76 -3.63 12.91 1.36
N ALA A 77 -4.24 11.74 1.18
CA ALA A 77 -4.62 11.24 -0.14
C ALA A 77 -5.90 11.85 -0.72
N GLY A 78 -6.56 12.81 -0.04
CA GLY A 78 -7.81 13.41 -0.50
C GLY A 78 -9.01 12.44 -0.48
N ARG A 79 -8.93 11.38 0.31
CA ARG A 79 -9.93 10.28 0.40
C ARG A 79 -10.63 10.21 1.76
N TRP A 80 -10.44 11.24 2.59
CA TRP A 80 -11.15 11.39 3.85
C TRP A 80 -12.52 12.03 3.65
N HIS A 81 -13.51 11.53 4.37
CA HIS A 81 -14.87 12.06 4.38
C HIS A 81 -15.35 12.26 5.83
N ALA A 82 -16.02 13.38 6.10
CA ALA A 82 -16.51 13.70 7.44
C ALA A 82 -17.66 12.80 7.89
N GLY A 83 -17.74 12.54 9.20
CA GLY A 83 -18.72 11.65 9.83
C GLY A 83 -20.11 12.25 10.10
N THR A 84 -20.44 13.40 9.52
CA THR A 84 -21.80 13.99 9.61
C THR A 84 -22.87 13.01 9.10
N THR A 85 -24.14 13.15 9.52
CA THR A 85 -25.26 12.32 9.02
C THR A 85 -25.29 12.22 7.49
N ALA A 86 -25.10 13.34 6.80
CA ALA A 86 -25.04 13.37 5.34
C ALA A 86 -23.79 12.68 4.79
N GLY A 87 -22.63 12.86 5.44
CA GLY A 87 -21.39 12.17 5.09
C GLY A 87 -21.49 10.65 5.26
N VAL A 88 -22.03 10.19 6.38
CA VAL A 88 -22.26 8.78 6.70
C VAL A 88 -23.25 8.13 5.74
N ASN A 89 -24.32 8.83 5.34
CA ASN A 89 -25.24 8.33 4.32
C ASN A 89 -24.57 8.14 2.95
N ARG A 90 -23.46 8.83 2.68
CA ARG A 90 -22.65 8.68 1.46
C ARG A 90 -21.51 7.66 1.61
N ALA A 91 -21.34 7.04 2.77
CA ALA A 91 -20.36 5.97 2.94
C ALA A 91 -20.68 4.80 2.01
N LYS A 92 -19.73 3.89 1.84
CA LYS A 92 -19.85 2.69 1.01
C LYS A 92 -19.34 1.48 1.79
N PRO A 93 -19.89 0.28 1.54
CA PRO A 93 -19.28 -0.94 2.02
C PRO A 93 -17.79 -0.99 1.63
N GLY A 94 -16.92 -1.30 2.60
CA GLY A 94 -15.48 -1.31 2.46
C GLY A 94 -14.79 -0.02 2.91
N ASP A 95 -15.50 1.11 3.08
CA ASP A 95 -14.88 2.30 3.67
C ASP A 95 -14.31 1.95 5.06
N ILE A 96 -13.16 2.55 5.41
CA ILE A 96 -12.55 2.38 6.74
C ILE A 96 -13.09 3.52 7.62
N VAL A 97 -13.92 3.17 8.60
CA VAL A 97 -14.60 4.14 9.45
C VAL A 97 -13.86 4.31 10.76
N PHE A 98 -13.72 5.55 11.20
CA PHE A 98 -13.01 5.94 12.40
C PHE A 98 -13.95 6.63 13.38
N PHE A 99 -13.78 6.34 14.66
CA PHE A 99 -14.66 6.79 15.72
C PHE A 99 -13.94 7.68 16.72
N ASP A 100 -14.65 8.70 17.17
CA ASP A 100 -14.24 9.61 18.25
C ASP A 100 -15.39 9.59 19.26
N TRP A 101 -15.17 8.94 20.39
CA TRP A 101 -16.17 8.79 21.44
C TRP A 101 -16.45 10.11 22.17
N GLY A 102 -15.52 11.06 22.09
CA GLY A 102 -15.68 12.42 22.57
C GLY A 102 -16.47 13.33 21.63
N ALA A 103 -16.88 12.84 20.46
CA ALA A 103 -17.70 13.54 19.47
C ALA A 103 -17.13 14.92 19.05
N THR A 104 -15.80 15.02 18.94
CA THR A 104 -15.13 16.26 18.54
C THR A 104 -14.90 16.36 17.02
N ASP A 105 -15.07 15.25 16.31
CA ASP A 105 -14.83 15.07 14.88
C ASP A 105 -13.37 15.33 14.46
N ARG A 106 -12.43 15.38 15.40
CA ARG A 106 -11.01 15.62 15.14
C ARG A 106 -10.29 14.31 14.87
N ILE A 107 -9.51 14.26 13.79
CA ILE A 107 -8.65 13.10 13.49
C ILE A 107 -7.70 12.79 14.65
N SER A 108 -7.18 13.81 15.34
CA SER A 108 -6.30 13.64 16.50
C SER A 108 -6.98 13.05 17.74
N ALA A 109 -8.31 12.97 17.76
CA ALA A 109 -9.12 12.43 18.85
C ALA A 109 -9.74 11.08 18.50
N ILE A 110 -9.32 10.42 17.42
CA ILE A 110 -9.86 9.12 17.03
C ILE A 110 -9.43 8.04 18.03
N ASP A 111 -10.41 7.36 18.60
CA ASP A 111 -10.25 6.28 19.57
C ASP A 111 -10.25 4.89 18.94
N HIS A 112 -10.99 4.71 17.84
CA HIS A 112 -11.29 3.39 17.31
C HIS A 112 -11.51 3.39 15.79
N VAL A 113 -11.49 2.20 15.20
CA VAL A 113 -11.63 1.99 13.75
C VAL A 113 -12.37 0.68 13.45
N GLY A 114 -13.06 0.65 12.32
CA GLY A 114 -13.68 -0.56 11.78
C GLY A 114 -13.80 -0.49 10.25
N VAL A 115 -14.28 -1.58 9.65
CA VAL A 115 -14.68 -1.59 8.24
C VAL A 115 -16.20 -1.46 8.13
N VAL A 116 -16.66 -0.62 7.22
CA VAL A 116 -18.09 -0.49 6.90
C VAL A 116 -18.56 -1.73 6.17
N GLU A 117 -19.49 -2.47 6.76
CA GLU A 117 -20.10 -3.65 6.14
C GLU A 117 -21.38 -3.27 5.38
N LYS A 118 -22.18 -2.33 5.91
CA LYS A 118 -23.43 -1.87 5.29
C LYS A 118 -23.79 -0.45 5.73
N VAL A 119 -24.32 0.35 4.80
CA VAL A 119 -24.95 1.65 5.10
C VAL A 119 -26.43 1.39 5.38
N LEU A 120 -26.90 1.82 6.55
CA LEU A 120 -28.28 1.58 7.00
C LEU A 120 -29.21 2.78 6.77
N GLY A 121 -28.66 3.92 6.36
CA GLY A 121 -29.39 5.18 6.26
C GLY A 121 -29.62 5.86 7.61
N GLY A 122 -30.06 7.12 7.57
CA GLY A 122 -30.26 7.94 8.76
C GLY A 122 -28.96 8.20 9.54
N GLY A 123 -27.81 8.23 8.87
CA GLY A 123 -26.51 8.42 9.50
C GLY A 123 -26.03 7.20 10.28
N ARG A 124 -26.46 5.99 9.92
CA ARG A 124 -26.06 4.74 10.61
C ARG A 124 -25.32 3.78 9.69
N LEU A 125 -24.28 3.16 10.23
CA LEU A 125 -23.48 2.14 9.58
C LEU A 125 -23.52 0.85 10.39
N GLN A 126 -23.58 -0.28 9.69
CA GLN A 126 -23.16 -1.56 10.24
C GLN A 126 -21.68 -1.76 9.93
N THR A 127 -20.90 -2.16 10.93
CA THR A 127 -19.44 -2.23 10.88
C THR A 127 -18.95 -3.58 11.41
N ILE A 128 -17.74 -3.97 11.00
CA ILE A 128 -16.96 -5.03 11.65
C ILE A 128 -15.77 -4.34 12.33
N GLU A 129 -15.70 -4.49 13.64
CA GLU A 129 -14.75 -3.80 14.51
C GLU A 129 -13.98 -4.85 15.31
N ALA A 130 -12.66 -4.76 15.32
CA ALA A 130 -11.79 -5.60 16.13
C ALA A 130 -11.45 -4.89 17.45
N ASN A 131 -11.07 -5.65 18.47
CA ASN A 131 -10.81 -5.10 19.80
C ASN A 131 -12.02 -4.35 20.41
N THR A 132 -13.24 -4.73 20.03
CA THR A 132 -14.46 -4.30 20.72
C THR A 132 -14.77 -5.29 21.84
N ASP A 133 -14.59 -4.87 23.09
CA ASP A 133 -14.56 -5.76 24.26
C ASP A 133 -13.56 -6.91 24.05
N ASP A 134 -12.37 -6.58 23.55
CA ASP A 134 -11.30 -7.53 23.19
C ASP A 134 -11.73 -8.64 22.21
N ALA A 135 -12.65 -8.34 21.29
CA ALA A 135 -13.09 -9.26 20.26
C ALA A 135 -13.42 -8.57 18.93
N VAL A 136 -13.53 -9.36 17.86
CA VAL A 136 -14.10 -8.91 16.58
C VAL A 136 -15.62 -9.07 16.62
N LYS A 137 -16.33 -7.94 16.53
CA LYS A 137 -17.79 -7.89 16.62
C LYS A 137 -18.39 -7.10 15.46
N ARG A 138 -19.62 -7.47 15.11
CA ARG A 138 -20.48 -6.57 14.34
C ARG A 138 -21.08 -5.52 15.27
N ARG A 139 -21.08 -4.27 14.81
CA ARG A 139 -21.67 -3.14 15.51
C ARG A 139 -22.53 -2.32 14.57
N VAL A 140 -23.44 -1.55 15.16
CA VAL A 140 -24.14 -0.48 14.47
C VAL A 140 -23.74 0.82 15.14
N ARG A 141 -23.24 1.78 14.36
CA ARG A 141 -22.73 3.06 14.83
C ARG A 141 -23.49 4.19 14.13
N ALA A 142 -23.83 5.22 14.89
CA ALA A 142 -24.50 6.42 14.38
C ALA A 142 -23.48 7.55 14.17
N ALA A 143 -23.82 8.50 13.31
CA ALA A 143 -22.99 9.65 12.96
C ALA A 143 -22.41 10.42 14.17
N GLY A 144 -23.15 10.49 15.28
CA GLY A 144 -22.72 11.21 16.49
C GLY A 144 -21.47 10.66 17.19
N VAL A 145 -20.93 9.51 16.76
CA VAL A 145 -19.65 8.97 17.27
C VAL A 145 -18.66 8.66 16.15
N ILE A 146 -18.99 9.03 14.90
CA ILE A 146 -18.13 8.77 13.74
C ILE A 146 -17.39 10.07 13.46
N ALA A 147 -16.06 10.09 13.63
CA ALA A 147 -15.24 11.23 13.24
C ALA A 147 -15.22 11.38 11.70
N GLY A 148 -15.16 10.25 11.02
CA GLY A 148 -15.19 10.18 9.56
C GLY A 148 -14.79 8.83 9.04
N TYR A 149 -14.54 8.76 7.75
CA TYR A 149 -14.10 7.53 7.10
C TYR A 149 -13.14 7.82 5.96
N GLY A 150 -12.16 6.94 5.80
CA GLY A 150 -11.33 6.83 4.63
C GLY A 150 -12.02 5.99 3.56
N ARG A 151 -11.95 6.41 2.31
CA ARG A 151 -12.42 5.64 1.16
C ARG A 151 -11.25 5.02 0.40
N PRO A 152 -10.98 3.72 0.58
CA PRO A 152 -9.98 3.03 -0.24
C PRO A 152 -10.37 3.09 -1.71
N ALA A 153 -9.37 3.23 -2.59
CA ALA A 153 -9.57 3.13 -4.03
C ALA A 153 -9.69 1.65 -4.44
N TYR A 154 -10.79 1.02 -4.06
CA TYR A 154 -11.16 -0.30 -4.54
C TYR A 154 -11.50 -0.25 -6.03
N GLY A 155 -11.06 -1.26 -6.78
CA GLY A 155 -11.29 -1.36 -8.22
C GLY A 155 -10.56 -2.59 -8.76
N PRO A 156 -10.64 -2.87 -10.07
CA PRO A 156 -9.69 -3.78 -10.68
C PRO A 156 -8.33 -3.32 -10.18
N SER A 157 -7.58 -4.24 -9.59
CA SER A 157 -6.18 -3.94 -9.41
C SER A 157 -5.71 -3.49 -10.78
N ALA A 158 -5.10 -2.30 -10.87
CA ALA A 158 -4.00 -2.16 -11.81
C ALA A 158 -3.24 -3.49 -11.66
N PRO A 159 -3.11 -4.29 -12.75
CA PRO A 159 -2.45 -5.59 -12.67
C PRO A 159 -1.23 -5.40 -11.79
N PRO A 160 -0.95 -6.30 -10.82
CA PRO A 160 0.15 -6.11 -9.88
C PRO A 160 1.32 -5.59 -10.69
N LYS A 161 1.78 -4.36 -10.37
CA LYS A 161 2.80 -3.65 -11.16
C LYS A 161 3.81 -4.71 -11.58
N PRO A 162 3.94 -5.00 -12.88
CA PRO A 162 4.61 -6.21 -13.31
C PRO A 162 5.99 -6.18 -12.69
N THR A 163 6.51 -7.27 -12.12
CA THR A 163 7.80 -7.20 -11.41
C THR A 163 8.94 -6.81 -12.33
N PHE A 164 8.71 -6.88 -13.65
CA PHE A 164 9.53 -6.39 -14.74
C PHE A 164 8.69 -6.16 -16.01
N TRP A 165 9.17 -5.33 -16.93
CA TRP A 165 8.70 -5.28 -18.32
C TRP A 165 9.56 -6.16 -19.21
N ASP A 166 8.93 -6.92 -20.12
CA ASP A 166 9.63 -7.57 -21.22
C ASP A 166 9.70 -6.61 -22.42
N VAL A 167 10.91 -6.27 -22.86
CA VAL A 167 11.16 -5.36 -23.99
C VAL A 167 12.08 -6.04 -25.01
N GLN A 168 11.87 -5.81 -26.30
CA GLN A 168 12.85 -6.13 -27.32
C GLN A 168 13.85 -4.96 -27.40
N SER A 169 15.05 -5.15 -26.84
CA SER A 169 16.10 -4.13 -26.88
C SER A 169 16.59 -4.00 -28.32
N THR A 170 16.41 -2.83 -28.91
CA THR A 170 16.98 -2.49 -30.23
C THR A 170 18.49 -2.37 -30.18
N VAL A 171 19.03 -1.94 -29.04
CA VAL A 171 20.47 -1.76 -28.80
C VAL A 171 21.20 -3.09 -28.65
N ALA A 172 20.58 -4.06 -27.96
CA ALA A 172 21.18 -5.38 -27.69
C ALA A 172 20.65 -6.50 -28.60
N LEU A 173 19.75 -6.19 -29.54
CA LEU A 173 19.08 -7.15 -30.45
C LEU A 173 18.53 -8.42 -29.74
N ARG A 174 18.09 -8.28 -28.49
CA ARG A 174 17.58 -9.39 -27.67
C ARG A 174 16.40 -8.97 -26.81
N ARG A 175 15.67 -9.95 -26.28
CA ARG A 175 14.63 -9.73 -25.28
C ARG A 175 15.29 -9.43 -23.92
N VAL A 176 14.97 -8.28 -23.33
CA VAL A 176 15.50 -7.79 -22.05
C VAL A 176 14.36 -7.65 -21.03
N ARG A 177 14.64 -7.99 -19.77
CA ARG A 177 13.72 -7.74 -18.65
C ARG A 177 14.16 -6.51 -17.89
N VAL A 178 13.30 -5.50 -17.84
CA VAL A 178 13.55 -4.28 -17.07
C VAL A 178 12.77 -4.38 -15.75
N PRO A 179 13.43 -4.51 -14.58
CA PRO A 179 12.71 -4.66 -13.31
C PRO A 179 11.82 -3.44 -13.05
N TRP A 180 10.67 -3.65 -12.44
CA TRP A 180 9.81 -2.54 -12.05
C TRP A 180 10.39 -1.82 -10.83
N GLY A 181 10.18 -0.51 -10.68
CA GLY A 181 10.82 0.35 -9.66
C GLY A 181 10.34 0.19 -8.21
N SER A 182 9.60 -0.88 -7.89
CA SER A 182 9.04 -1.14 -6.57
C SER A 182 9.22 -2.60 -6.12
N PRO A 183 9.67 -2.84 -4.87
CA PRO A 183 10.31 -1.86 -3.98
C PRO A 183 11.61 -1.32 -4.60
N VAL A 184 12.02 -0.11 -4.20
CA VAL A 184 13.27 0.54 -4.68
C VAL A 184 14.45 -0.42 -4.50
N LEU A 185 15.21 -0.67 -5.59
CA LEU A 185 16.50 -1.35 -5.48
C LEU A 185 17.58 -0.32 -5.20
N ARG A 186 18.41 -0.61 -4.22
CA ARG A 186 19.51 0.26 -3.77
C ARG A 186 20.66 -0.60 -3.27
N GLU A 187 21.77 0.04 -2.94
CA GLU A 187 22.92 -0.62 -2.34
C GLU A 187 22.54 -1.58 -1.20
N GLY A 188 23.00 -2.83 -1.26
CA GLY A 188 22.64 -3.92 -0.34
C GLY A 188 21.41 -4.73 -0.74
N SER A 189 20.66 -4.31 -1.77
CA SER A 189 19.60 -5.15 -2.37
C SER A 189 20.22 -6.36 -3.06
N SER A 190 19.50 -7.49 -3.08
CA SER A 190 19.97 -8.70 -3.77
C SER A 190 18.84 -9.51 -4.42
N GLY A 191 19.22 -10.43 -5.30
CA GLY A 191 18.32 -11.40 -5.93
C GLY A 191 17.97 -11.10 -7.38
N GLY A 192 16.94 -11.78 -7.90
CA GLY A 192 16.63 -11.79 -9.33
C GLY A 192 16.35 -10.42 -9.95
N ARG A 193 15.74 -9.49 -9.19
CA ARG A 193 15.48 -8.12 -9.68
C ARG A 193 16.75 -7.32 -9.89
N VAL A 194 17.79 -7.57 -9.09
CA VAL A 194 19.10 -6.95 -9.28
C VAL A 194 19.78 -7.53 -10.52
N LYS A 195 19.69 -8.86 -10.75
CA LYS A 195 20.20 -9.47 -11.99
C LYS A 195 19.55 -8.88 -13.24
N TRP A 196 18.24 -8.65 -13.21
CA TRP A 196 17.54 -8.01 -14.32
C TRP A 196 17.98 -6.56 -14.53
N LEU A 197 18.20 -5.80 -13.45
CA LEU A 197 18.74 -4.44 -13.53
C LEU A 197 20.13 -4.42 -14.17
N GLN A 198 21.04 -5.26 -13.67
CA GLN A 198 22.41 -5.38 -14.18
C GLN A 198 22.42 -5.79 -15.66
N ASP A 199 21.61 -6.77 -16.04
CA ASP A 199 21.50 -7.21 -17.44
C ASP A 199 20.91 -6.12 -18.36
N ALA A 200 19.91 -5.38 -17.89
CA ALA A 200 19.31 -4.28 -18.64
C ALA A 200 20.31 -3.13 -18.86
N LEU A 201 21.02 -2.70 -17.82
CA LEU A 201 22.08 -1.68 -17.92
C LEU A 201 23.19 -2.11 -18.88
N ASN A 202 23.64 -3.37 -18.80
CA ASN A 202 24.61 -3.92 -19.76
C ASN A 202 24.08 -3.94 -21.19
N GLY A 203 22.78 -4.16 -21.38
CA GLY A 203 22.10 -4.06 -22.67
C GLY A 203 22.11 -2.65 -23.27
N LEU A 204 22.47 -1.62 -22.50
CA LEU A 204 22.70 -0.24 -22.96
C LEU A 204 24.19 0.12 -23.07
N GLY A 205 25.11 -0.84 -22.86
CA GLY A 205 26.55 -0.65 -23.05
C GLY A 205 27.39 -0.62 -21.76
N SER A 206 26.78 -0.79 -20.57
CA SER A 206 27.53 -0.98 -19.32
C SER A 206 28.23 -2.35 -19.28
N SER A 207 29.18 -2.53 -18.35
CA SER A 207 29.97 -3.76 -18.18
C SER A 207 29.93 -4.29 -16.73
N LEU A 208 28.73 -4.37 -16.16
CA LEU A 208 28.50 -4.90 -14.80
C LEU A 208 28.61 -6.43 -14.76
N ASN A 209 29.05 -6.96 -13.62
CA ASN A 209 28.86 -8.37 -13.29
C ASN A 209 27.37 -8.63 -12.95
N VAL A 210 26.77 -9.71 -13.47
CA VAL A 210 25.36 -10.05 -13.23
C VAL A 210 25.25 -11.08 -12.10
N ASP A 211 25.73 -10.71 -10.92
CA ASP A 211 25.72 -11.53 -9.70
C ASP A 211 24.40 -11.46 -8.93
N GLY A 212 23.61 -10.41 -9.16
CA GLY A 212 22.39 -10.15 -8.40
C GLY A 212 22.65 -9.50 -7.05
N GLU A 213 23.82 -8.89 -6.86
CA GLU A 213 24.16 -8.08 -5.70
C GLU A 213 24.23 -6.60 -6.10
N PHE A 214 23.42 -5.77 -5.46
CA PHE A 214 23.44 -4.34 -5.72
C PHE A 214 24.57 -3.74 -4.88
N GLY A 215 25.80 -3.94 -5.36
CA GLY A 215 27.00 -3.35 -4.79
C GLY A 215 27.30 -1.96 -5.35
N ARG A 216 28.48 -1.43 -4.98
CA ARG A 216 28.96 -0.11 -5.40
C ARG A 216 28.94 0.10 -6.91
N ASP A 217 29.45 -0.87 -7.68
CA ASP A 217 29.53 -0.75 -9.14
C ASP A 217 28.14 -0.62 -9.79
N THR A 218 27.15 -1.37 -9.27
CA THR A 218 25.76 -1.29 -9.73
C THR A 218 25.18 0.09 -9.39
N LYS A 219 25.46 0.61 -8.19
CA LYS A 219 25.03 1.96 -7.78
C LYS A 219 25.61 3.06 -8.67
N ASP A 220 26.92 3.05 -8.88
CA ASP A 220 27.61 4.05 -9.70
C ASP A 220 27.06 4.03 -11.13
N THR A 221 26.80 2.84 -11.68
CA THR A 221 26.17 2.69 -13.00
C THR A 221 24.72 3.21 -13.05
N VAL A 222 23.93 2.99 -11.99
CA VAL A 222 22.58 3.57 -11.89
C VAL A 222 22.63 5.10 -11.82
N VAL A 223 23.57 5.66 -11.06
CA VAL A 223 23.80 7.12 -10.98
C VAL A 223 24.13 7.69 -12.37
N ASP A 224 25.03 7.05 -13.11
CA ASP A 224 25.41 7.53 -14.44
C ASP A 224 24.24 7.41 -15.43
N PHE A 225 23.50 6.31 -15.40
CA PHE A 225 22.26 6.18 -16.16
C PHE A 225 21.27 7.32 -15.83
N GLN A 226 21.06 7.63 -14.54
CA GLN A 226 20.16 8.69 -14.10
C GLN A 226 20.58 10.08 -14.59
N LYS A 227 21.88 10.39 -14.61
CA LYS A 227 22.39 11.68 -15.12
C LYS A 227 22.12 11.84 -16.62
N ASP A 228 22.24 10.75 -17.37
CA ASP A 228 22.19 10.75 -18.83
C ASP A 228 20.75 10.68 -19.38
N HIS A 229 19.79 10.28 -18.55
CA HIS A 229 18.40 10.04 -19.00
C HIS A 229 17.39 11.03 -18.38
N ARG A 230 16.16 10.94 -18.89
CA ARG A 230 14.97 11.67 -18.44
C ARG A 230 13.86 10.68 -18.14
N ASP A 231 12.89 11.08 -17.33
CA ASP A 231 11.67 10.30 -17.16
C ASP A 231 10.72 10.44 -18.36
N GLU A 232 9.57 9.76 -18.30
CA GLU A 232 8.57 9.76 -19.37
C GLU A 232 7.98 11.13 -19.72
N ASN A 233 8.09 12.12 -18.83
CA ASN A 233 7.62 13.48 -19.05
C ASN A 233 8.72 14.39 -19.61
N GLY A 234 9.94 13.87 -19.77
CA GLY A 234 11.11 14.64 -20.17
C GLY A 234 11.80 15.35 -19.00
N ASP A 235 11.44 15.03 -17.75
CA ASP A 235 12.05 15.62 -16.56
C ASP A 235 13.36 14.92 -16.20
N LYS A 236 14.27 15.66 -15.55
CA LYS A 236 15.54 15.08 -15.09
C LYS A 236 15.31 14.08 -13.97
N LEU A 237 15.99 12.93 -14.05
CA LEU A 237 16.02 11.98 -12.95
C LEU A 237 16.90 12.52 -11.80
N SER A 238 16.53 12.17 -10.58
CA SER A 238 17.42 12.27 -9.42
C SER A 238 18.58 11.29 -9.60
N ALA A 239 19.82 11.76 -9.50
CA ALA A 239 21.03 10.94 -9.63
C ALA A 239 21.51 10.44 -8.26
N ASP A 240 20.62 9.74 -7.56
CA ASP A 240 20.80 9.25 -6.18
C ASP A 240 21.33 7.81 -6.10
N GLY A 241 21.37 7.08 -7.21
CA GLY A 241 21.76 5.67 -7.26
C GLY A 241 20.67 4.71 -6.79
N ASP A 242 19.47 5.21 -6.50
CA ASP A 242 18.31 4.43 -6.11
C ASP A 242 17.46 4.11 -7.36
N TYR A 243 17.26 2.83 -7.63
CA TYR A 243 16.42 2.36 -8.73
C TYR A 243 14.95 2.32 -8.30
N GLY A 244 14.30 3.49 -8.34
CA GLY A 244 12.88 3.70 -8.09
C GLY A 244 12.01 3.75 -9.35
N ASP A 245 10.72 4.08 -9.18
CA ASP A 245 9.72 4.05 -10.26
C ASP A 245 10.10 4.93 -11.48
N HIS A 246 10.64 6.14 -11.26
CA HIS A 246 11.07 7.03 -12.36
C HIS A 246 12.28 6.46 -13.13
N THR A 247 13.32 6.00 -12.42
CA THR A 247 14.49 5.36 -13.03
C THR A 247 14.10 4.11 -13.83
N ALA A 248 13.15 3.33 -13.31
CA ALA A 248 12.67 2.12 -13.98
C ALA A 248 11.94 2.43 -15.30
N ARG A 249 11.10 3.47 -15.32
CA ARG A 249 10.42 3.92 -16.55
C ARG A 249 11.39 4.47 -17.57
N ALA A 250 12.37 5.26 -17.15
CA ALA A 250 13.43 5.74 -18.02
C ALA A 250 14.24 4.58 -18.63
N LEU A 251 14.60 3.56 -17.84
CA LEU A 251 15.33 2.38 -18.33
C LEU A 251 14.49 1.58 -19.35
N PHE A 252 13.18 1.46 -19.13
CA PHE A 252 12.25 0.87 -20.09
C PHE A 252 12.20 1.63 -21.42
N LEU A 253 12.12 2.96 -21.36
CA LEU A 253 12.14 3.83 -22.55
C LEU A 253 13.46 3.72 -23.33
N ALA A 254 14.60 3.67 -22.63
CA ALA A 254 15.93 3.55 -23.23
C ALA A 254 16.11 2.25 -24.06
N HIS A 255 15.38 1.18 -23.71
CA HIS A 255 15.34 -0.06 -24.49
C HIS A 255 14.34 -0.05 -25.66
N GLY A 256 13.70 1.09 -25.95
CA GLY A 256 12.71 1.21 -27.02
C GLY A 256 11.30 0.77 -26.61
N GLY A 257 11.04 0.63 -25.31
CA GLY A 257 9.69 0.42 -24.80
C GLY A 257 8.83 1.66 -25.02
N ALA A 258 7.61 1.49 -25.54
CA ALA A 258 6.63 2.57 -25.62
C ALA A 258 5.77 2.56 -24.34
N PRO A 259 5.59 3.69 -23.63
CA PRO A 259 4.62 3.78 -22.55
C PRO A 259 3.24 3.47 -23.14
N LYS A 260 2.58 2.44 -22.62
CA LYS A 260 1.14 2.25 -22.83
C LYS A 260 0.45 2.90 -21.64
N ASP A 261 -0.56 3.72 -21.92
CA ASP A 261 -1.37 4.40 -20.91
C ASP A 261 -1.68 3.46 -19.74
N ALA A 262 -1.35 3.93 -18.53
CA ALA A 262 -1.42 3.18 -17.29
C ALA A 262 -2.80 2.54 -17.08
N VAL A 263 -2.86 1.21 -17.07
CA VAL A 263 -4.02 0.40 -16.65
C VAL A 263 -3.88 0.02 -15.18
#